data_AF-A0A4R4U4T7-F1
#
_entry.id   AF-A0A4R4U4T7-F1
#
_cell.length_a   1.000
_cell.length_b   1.000
_cell.length_c   1.000
_cell.angle_alpha   90.00
_cell.angle_beta   90.00
_cell.angle_gamma   90.00
#
_symmetry.space_group_name_H-M   'P 1'
#
loop_
_entity.id
_entity.type
_entity.pdbx_description
1 polymer ?
#
loop_
_entity_poly.entity_id
_entity_poly.type
_entity_poly.pdbx_seq_one_letter_code
_entity_poly.pdbx_strand_id
1 'polypeptide(L)' 'MQQVRLSETEERVYDAVAALEARGQVPYPDLIAEEAGMAAEEVHQPLHLLTEKNLLHREDSPMAGLDFGPRWCARQMA' A
#
# COMPACT_ATOMS: atom_id res chain seq x y z
N MET A 1 -1.84 -18.90 14.14
CA MET A 1 -1.75 -17.83 13.13
C MET A 1 -3.10 -17.14 13.08
N GLN A 2 -3.23 -15.92 13.61
CA GLN A 2 -4.50 -15.20 13.54
C GLN A 2 -4.77 -14.88 12.07
N GLN A 3 -5.89 -15.36 11.53
CA GLN A 3 -6.38 -14.90 10.24
C GLN A 3 -6.77 -13.43 10.41
N VAL A 4 -5.92 -12.53 9.95
CA VAL A 4 -6.24 -11.11 9.91
C VAL A 4 -7.43 -10.96 8.99
N ARG A 5 -8.58 -10.51 9.53
CA ARG A 5 -9.75 -10.20 8.72
C ARG A 5 -9.56 -8.83 8.09
N LEU A 6 -9.68 -8.78 6.77
CA LEU A 6 -9.66 -7.56 5.98
C LEU A 6 -11.08 -7.20 5.56
N SER A 7 -11.37 -5.90 5.47
CA SER A 7 -12.52 -5.40 4.75
C SER A 7 -12.30 -5.53 3.24
N GLU A 8 -13.36 -5.43 2.44
CA GLU A 8 -13.23 -5.39 0.97
C GLU A 8 -12.30 -4.27 0.48
N THR A 9 -12.30 -3.12 1.15
CA THR A 9 -11.42 -2.00 0.81
C THR A 9 -9.96 -2.29 1.17
N GLU A 10 -9.70 -2.96 2.30
CA GLU A 10 -8.37 -3.40 2.68
C GLU A 10 -7.83 -4.47 1.73
N GLU A 11 -8.66 -5.44 1.31
CA GLU A 11 -8.26 -6.47 0.34
C GLU A 11 -7.91 -5.85 -1.02
N ARG A 12 -8.75 -4.96 -1.55
CA ARG A 12 -8.47 -4.28 -2.83
C ARG A 12 -7.17 -3.48 -2.79
N VAL A 13 -6.95 -2.72 -1.72
CA VAL A 13 -5.72 -1.91 -1.57
C VAL A 13 -4.50 -2.81 -1.41
N TYR A 14 -4.60 -3.90 -0.66
CA TYR A 14 -3.51 -4.85 -0.51
C TYR A 14 -3.15 -5.53 -1.84
N ASP A 15 -4.15 -5.99 -2.59
CA ASP A 15 -3.95 -6.63 -3.89
C ASP A 15 -3.37 -5.65 -4.92
N ALA A 16 -3.80 -4.38 -4.90
CA ALA A 16 -3.26 -3.32 -5.75
C ALA A 16 -1.77 -3.08 -5.47
N VAL A 17 -1.38 -3.00 -4.20
CA VAL A 17 0.04 -2.90 -3.81
C VAL A 17 0.83 -4.10 -4.34
N ALA A 18 0.34 -5.32 -4.10
CA ALA A 18 1.01 -6.54 -4.55
C ALA A 18 1.15 -6.60 -6.08
N ALA A 19 0.13 -6.15 -6.83
CA ALA A 19 0.15 -6.10 -8.29
C ALA A 19 1.17 -5.08 -8.83
N LEU A 20 1.28 -3.91 -8.19
CA LEU A 20 2.29 -2.90 -8.52
C LEU A 20 3.71 -3.44 -8.29
N GLU A 21 3.95 -4.05 -7.12
CA GLU A 21 5.24 -4.65 -6.80
C GLU A 21 5.61 -5.81 -7.73
N ALA A 22 4.65 -6.69 -8.06
CA ALA A 22 4.87 -7.79 -9.00
C ALA A 22 5.27 -7.30 -10.40
N ARG A 23 4.88 -6.07 -10.77
CA ARG A 23 5.30 -5.39 -12.02
C ARG A 23 6.56 -4.55 -11.85
N GLY A 24 7.19 -4.55 -10.67
CA GLY A 24 8.38 -3.76 -10.36
C GLY A 24 8.11 -2.25 -10.23
N GLN A 25 6.84 -1.86 -10.06
CA GLN A 25 6.45 -0.46 -9.87
C GLN A 25 6.51 -0.08 -8.39
N VAL A 26 6.80 1.18 -8.11
CA VAL A 26 6.77 1.71 -6.74
C VAL A 26 5.32 2.04 -6.36
N PRO A 27 4.77 1.41 -5.30
CA PRO A 27 3.38 1.60 -4.88
C PRO A 27 3.20 2.93 -4.13
N TYR A 28 3.04 4.01 -4.89
CA TYR A 28 2.63 5.33 -4.38
C TYR A 28 1.10 5.42 -4.22
N PRO A 29 0.56 6.23 -3.30
CA PRO A 29 -0.88 6.34 -3.05
C PRO A 29 -1.72 6.54 -4.32
N ASP A 30 -1.31 7.43 -5.21
CA ASP A 30 -2.05 7.71 -6.45
C ASP A 30 -2.09 6.48 -7.38
N LEU A 31 -0.97 5.78 -7.55
CA LEU A 31 -0.91 4.56 -8.37
C LEU A 31 -1.69 3.40 -7.73
N ILE A 32 -1.69 3.30 -6.40
CA ILE A 32 -2.49 2.33 -5.67
C ILE A 32 -3.97 2.62 -5.88
N ALA A 33 -4.39 3.88 -5.84
CA ALA A 33 -5.76 4.29 -6.08
C ALA A 33 -6.21 3.96 -7.51
N GLU A 34 -5.36 4.25 -8.50
CA GLU A 34 -5.60 3.86 -9.90
C GLU A 34 -5.75 2.35 -10.05
N GLU A 35 -4.82 1.56 -9.50
CA GLU A 35 -4.85 0.10 -9.61
C GLU A 35 -6.03 -0.52 -8.85
N ALA A 36 -6.42 0.05 -7.70
CA ALA A 36 -7.56 -0.39 -6.91
C ALA A 36 -8.92 0.07 -7.48
N GLY A 37 -8.91 0.97 -8.46
CA GLY A 37 -10.12 1.59 -9.00
C GLY A 37 -10.87 2.45 -7.96
N MET A 38 -10.12 3.16 -7.11
CA MET A 38 -10.63 3.98 -6.00
C MET A 38 -10.22 5.44 -6.17
N ALA A 39 -10.88 6.36 -5.46
CA ALA A 39 -10.38 7.73 -5.38
C ALA A 39 -9.11 7.79 -4.50
N ALA A 40 -8.20 8.73 -4.79
CA ALA A 40 -6.94 8.87 -4.07
C ALA A 40 -7.13 9.12 -2.56
N GLU A 41 -8.22 9.80 -2.18
CA GLU A 41 -8.55 10.07 -0.79
C GLU A 41 -9.01 8.80 -0.05
N GLU A 42 -9.59 7.83 -0.77
CA GLU A 42 -10.17 6.62 -0.19
C GLU A 42 -9.12 5.57 0.17
N VAL A 43 -7.92 5.61 -0.44
CA VAL A 43 -6.86 4.62 -0.18
C VAL A 43 -6.06 4.91 1.09
N HIS A 44 -6.04 6.16 1.58
CA HIS A 44 -5.24 6.53 2.75
C HIS A 44 -5.62 5.77 4.02
N GLN A 45 -6.92 5.61 4.29
CA GLN A 45 -7.39 4.91 5.49
C GLN A 45 -7.06 3.40 5.43
N PRO A 46 -7.37 2.66 4.36
CA PRO A 46 -6.92 1.27 4.21
C PRO A 46 -5.40 1.10 4.30
N LEU A 47 -4.62 1.99 3.67
CA LEU A 47 -3.15 1.93 3.72
C LEU A 47 -2.63 2.08 5.15
N HIS A 48 -3.25 2.95 5.95
CA HIS A 48 -2.92 3.07 7.36
C HIS A 48 -3.22 1.79 8.14
N LEU A 49 -4.45 1.26 8.01
CA LEU A 49 -4.88 0.05 8.71
C LEU A 49 -4.06 -1.20 8.34
N LEU A 50 -3.72 -1.36 7.06
CA LEU A 50 -2.87 -2.44 6.58
C LEU A 50 -1.44 -2.35 7.13
N THR A 51 -0.91 -1.14 7.32
CA THR A 51 0.37 -0.93 8.01
C THR A 51 0.27 -1.30 9.49
N GLU A 52 -0.80 -0.91 10.20
CA GLU A 52 -1.04 -1.31 11.60
C GLU A 52 -1.17 -2.84 11.75
N LYS A 53 -1.80 -3.49 10.77
CA LYS A 53 -1.93 -4.95 10.67
C LYS A 53 -0.61 -5.65 10.28
N ASN A 54 0.48 -4.91 10.11
CA ASN A 54 1.79 -5.41 9.69
C ASN A 54 1.78 -6.11 8.32
N LEU A 55 0.80 -5.81 7.46
CA LEU A 55 0.67 -6.37 6.11
C LEU A 55 1.39 -5.50 5.07
N LEU A 56 1.41 -4.19 5.29
CA LEU A 56 2.19 -3.25 4.49
C LEU A 56 3.27 -2.57 5.34
N HIS A 57 4.31 -2.09 4.69
CA HIS A 57 5.33 -1.25 5.27
C HIS A 57 5.33 0.11 4.57
N ARG A 58 5.15 1.18 5.36
CA ARG A 58 5.33 2.55 4.87
C ARG A 58 6.82 2.89 4.92
N GLU A 59 7.37 3.25 3.78
CA GLU A 59 8.70 3.85 3.67
C GLU A 59 8.55 5.32 3.24
N ASP A 60 9.09 6.23 4.05
CA ASP A 60 9.26 7.61 3.63
C ASP A 60 10.51 7.71 2.73
N SER A 61 10.42 8.46 1.63
CA SER A 61 11.50 8.53 0.64
C SER A 61 12.80 9.07 1.28
N PRO A 62 13.94 8.38 1.17
CA PRO A 62 15.17 8.72 1.88
C PRO A 62 16.00 9.83 1.21
N MET A 63 15.65 10.25 -0.02
CA MET A 63 16.46 11.20 -0.78
C MET A 63 16.13 12.64 -0.43
N ALA A 64 17.00 13.25 0.40
CA ALA A 64 17.01 14.68 0.65
C ALA A 64 17.09 15.46 -0.69
N GLY A 65 15.97 16.07 -1.08
CA GLY A 65 15.89 16.95 -2.25
C GLY A 65 14.86 16.53 -3.32
N LEU A 66 14.31 15.32 -3.26
CA LEU A 66 13.19 14.89 -4.11
C LEU A 66 12.14 14.20 -3.25
N ASP A 67 11.14 14.98 -2.80
CA ASP A 67 10.02 14.47 -2.03
C ASP A 67 8.96 13.88 -2.96
N PHE A 68 9.09 12.58 -3.25
CA PHE A 68 8.08 11.79 -3.97
C PHE A 68 6.95 11.31 -3.05
N GLY A 69 6.95 11.73 -1.78
CA GLY A 69 6.01 11.26 -0.78
C GLY A 69 6.28 9.82 -0.30
N PRO A 70 5.42 9.31 0.60
CA PRO A 70 5.53 7.96 1.14
C PRO A 70 5.14 6.88 0.11
N ARG A 71 5.77 5.71 0.21
CA ARG A 71 5.41 4.49 -0.54
C ARG A 71 5.03 3.35 0.41
N TRP A 72 4.21 2.42 -0.06
CA TRP A 72 3.75 1.27 0.73
C TRP A 72 4.11 -0.04 0.09
N CYS A 73 5.08 -0.75 0.64
CA CYS A 73 5.51 -2.05 0.14
C CYS A 73 4.79 -3.19 0.86
N ALA A 74 4.46 -4.29 0.19
CA ALA A 74 3.92 -5.46 0.87
C ALA A 74 5.00 -6.06 1.77
N ARG A 75 4.63 -6.39 3.00
CA ARG A 75 5.57 -7.03 3.90
C ARG A 75 5.78 -8.45 3.42
N GLN A 76 6.93 -8.73 2.81
CA GLN A 76 7.31 -10.10 2.47
C GLN A 76 7.29 -10.94 3.76
N MET A 77 6.40 -11.92 3.83
CA MET A 77 6.51 -12.99 4.81
C MET A 77 7.69 -13.86 4.36
N ALA A 78 8.88 -13.57 4.90
CA ALA A 78 10.06 -14.43 4.76
C ALA A 78 9.82 -15.81 5.38
#